data_AF-G3IYB5-F1
#
_entry.id   AF-G3IYB5-F1
#
_cell.length_a   1.000
_cell.length_b   1.000
_cell.length_c   1.000
_cell.angle_alpha   90.00
_cell.angle_beta   90.00
_cell.angle_gamma   90.00
#
_symmetry.space_group_name_H-M   'P 1'
#
loop_
_entity.id
_entity.type
_entity.pdbx_description
1 polymer ?
#
loop_
_entity_poly.entity_id
_entity_poly.type
_entity_poly.pdbx_seq_one_letter_code
_entity_poly.pdbx_strand_id
1 'polypeptide(L)'
;MNADFALLLAGMRDEFVVELPERCDLLEDGVLALERGVANAFDELYRNVHSLKGSGGTFGLPLIARICHQFESFVSEARGRFDSLAVSYALSYVDLLRRVAEMPQLDGVFATAIEQDLEQLRISSMPGCAAVLLVEPSVATRKFCQGVLEPLAVRLVSQDRGLSALELLLHQPFDLLVAARELPDLNALALVAALRESDSRNKNIPVILISSNSIPAPGYLNIRTTIKRDAEFVSTLARCAGDVLASCSN
;
A
#
# COMPACT_ATOMS: atom_id res chain seq x y z
N MET A 1 13.12 -24.94 -12.95
CA MET A 1 13.52 -24.37 -11.63
C MET A 1 14.02 -25.54 -10.79
N ASN A 2 15.25 -25.48 -10.28
CA ASN A 2 15.98 -26.65 -9.77
C ASN A 2 15.42 -27.08 -8.38
N ALA A 3 15.11 -28.36 -8.19
CA ALA A 3 14.46 -28.87 -6.97
C ALA A 3 15.27 -28.57 -5.69
N ASP A 4 16.61 -28.58 -5.80
CA ASP A 4 17.52 -28.23 -4.70
C ASP A 4 17.37 -26.78 -4.23
N PHE A 5 17.08 -25.85 -5.15
CA PHE A 5 16.87 -24.45 -4.80
C PHE A 5 15.56 -24.26 -4.03
N ALA A 6 14.51 -24.98 -4.41
CA ALA A 6 13.22 -24.93 -3.72
C ALA A 6 13.31 -25.49 -2.30
N LEU A 7 14.06 -26.57 -2.11
CA LEU A 7 14.33 -27.15 -0.79
C LEU A 7 15.16 -26.22 0.09
N LEU A 8 16.18 -25.57 -0.48
CA LEU A 8 16.99 -24.58 0.24
C LEU A 8 16.15 -23.37 0.67
N LEU A 9 15.33 -22.83 -0.24
CA LEU A 9 14.43 -21.71 0.06
C LEU A 9 13.40 -22.08 1.13
N ALA A 10 12.86 -23.29 1.09
CA ALA A 10 11.95 -23.81 2.12
C ALA A 10 12.64 -23.89 3.49
N GLY A 11 13.87 -24.42 3.55
CA GLY A 11 14.64 -24.48 4.79
C GLY A 11 14.93 -23.09 5.38
N MET A 12 15.38 -22.15 4.55
CA MET A 12 15.61 -20.75 4.99
C MET A 12 14.32 -20.08 5.48
N ARG A 13 13.18 -20.39 4.85
CA ARG A 13 11.88 -19.88 5.26
C ARG A 13 11.47 -20.43 6.62
N ASP A 14 11.67 -21.73 6.84
CA ASP A 14 11.32 -22.37 8.11
C ASP A 14 12.20 -21.85 9.26
N GLU A 15 13.51 -21.68 9.04
CA GLU A 15 14.43 -21.03 10.00
C GLU A 15 13.98 -19.60 10.32
N PHE A 16 13.65 -18.81 9.30
CA PHE A 16 13.19 -17.45 9.51
C PHE A 16 11.88 -17.36 10.30
N VAL A 17 10.93 -18.28 10.06
CA VAL A 17 9.67 -18.33 10.83
C VAL A 17 9.93 -18.70 12.28
N VAL A 18 10.90 -19.58 12.56
CA VAL A 18 11.31 -19.94 13.92
C VAL A 18 11.92 -18.75 14.67
N GLU A 19 12.68 -17.89 13.99
CA GLU A 19 13.26 -16.66 14.58
C GLU A 19 12.25 -15.50 14.72
N LEU A 20 11.13 -15.56 14.00
CA LEU A 20 10.19 -14.44 13.90
C LEU A 20 9.62 -13.97 15.26
N PRO A 21 9.30 -14.86 16.23
CA PRO A 21 8.88 -14.42 17.56
C PRO A 21 9.92 -13.56 18.28
N GLU A 22 11.20 -13.96 18.27
CA GLU A 22 12.28 -13.18 18.88
C GLU A 22 12.43 -11.81 18.19
N ARG A 23 12.26 -11.78 16.87
CA ARG A 23 12.26 -10.51 16.12
C ARG A 23 11.06 -9.63 16.49
N CYS A 24 9.90 -10.21 16.78
CA CYS A 24 8.74 -9.47 17.27
C CYS A 24 9.02 -8.86 18.66
N ASP A 25 9.69 -9.58 19.56
CA ASP A 25 10.06 -9.08 20.88
C ASP A 25 11.01 -7.88 20.77
N LEU A 26 12.00 -7.94 19.87
CA LEU A 26 12.88 -6.80 19.58
C LEU A 26 12.13 -5.57 19.04
N LEU A 27 11.08 -5.79 18.24
CA LEU A 27 10.25 -4.70 17.74
C LEU A 27 9.39 -4.09 18.86
N GLU A 28 8.80 -4.91 19.71
CA GLU A 28 8.03 -4.45 20.89
C GLU A 28 8.90 -3.62 21.83
N ASP A 29 10.09 -4.12 22.18
CA ASP A 29 11.05 -3.38 22.99
C ASP A 29 11.44 -2.05 22.34
N GLY A 30 11.63 -2.04 21.01
CA GLY A 30 11.90 -0.82 20.24
C GLY A 30 10.75 0.20 20.30
N VAL A 31 9.50 -0.26 20.23
CA VAL A 31 8.29 0.59 20.38
C VAL A 31 8.21 1.19 21.78
N LEU A 32 8.43 0.38 22.82
CA LEU A 32 8.41 0.84 24.21
C LEU A 32 9.58 1.78 24.53
N ALA A 33 10.76 1.54 23.95
CA ALA A 33 11.90 2.45 24.05
C ALA A 33 11.60 3.80 23.40
N LEU A 34 10.92 3.80 22.25
CA LEU A 34 10.48 5.01 21.56
C LEU A 34 9.45 5.79 22.40
N GLU A 35 8.48 5.13 23.01
CA GLU A 35 7.51 5.74 23.93
C GLU A 35 8.20 6.45 25.12
N ARG A 36 9.22 5.80 25.68
CA ARG A 36 10.00 6.33 26.82
C ARG A 36 10.95 7.47 26.42
N GLY A 37 11.05 7.81 25.14
CA GLY A 37 11.95 8.85 24.63
C GLY A 37 13.43 8.45 24.70
N VAL A 38 13.74 7.15 24.59
CA VAL A 38 15.13 6.68 24.54
C VAL A 38 15.81 7.22 23.28
N ALA A 39 17.04 7.73 23.42
CA ALA A 39 17.81 8.25 22.31
C ALA A 39 18.04 7.17 21.23
N ASN A 40 17.88 7.53 19.95
CA ASN A 40 18.02 6.65 18.79
C ASN A 40 17.01 5.48 18.69
N ALA A 41 16.02 5.37 19.60
CA ALA A 41 15.02 4.30 19.56
C ALA A 41 14.26 4.24 18.24
N PHE A 42 13.98 5.40 17.63
CA PHE A 42 13.37 5.47 16.30
C PHE A 42 14.25 4.80 15.23
N ASP A 43 15.54 5.12 15.19
CA ASP A 43 16.46 4.60 14.17
C ASP A 43 16.72 3.10 14.37
N GLU A 44 16.69 2.62 15.62
CA GLU A 44 16.76 1.18 15.94
C GLU A 44 15.50 0.44 15.51
N LEU A 45 14.32 0.93 15.90
CA LEU A 45 13.03 0.36 15.50
C LEU A 45 12.91 0.31 13.97
N TYR A 46 13.17 1.43 13.29
CA TYR A 46 13.07 1.52 11.83
C TYR A 46 14.01 0.54 11.13
N ARG A 47 15.27 0.41 11.60
CA ARG A 47 16.22 -0.57 11.05
C ARG A 47 15.76 -2.01 11.24
N ASN A 48 15.19 -2.34 12.41
CA ASN A 48 14.66 -3.68 12.69
C ASN A 48 13.48 -4.01 11.77
N VAL A 49 12.51 -3.09 11.61
CA VAL A 49 11.38 -3.27 10.69
C VAL A 49 11.87 -3.39 9.24
N HIS A 50 12.83 -2.56 8.82
CA HIS A 50 13.40 -2.60 7.48
C HIS A 50 14.10 -3.91 7.15
N SER A 51 14.91 -4.40 8.09
CA SER A 51 15.58 -5.69 7.98
C SER A 51 14.56 -6.83 7.84
N LEU A 52 13.50 -6.80 8.65
CA LEU A 52 12.45 -7.81 8.64
C LEU A 52 11.66 -7.83 7.31
N LYS A 53 11.34 -6.64 6.76
CA LYS A 53 10.75 -6.51 5.42
C LYS A 53 11.62 -7.16 4.35
N GLY A 54 12.93 -6.89 4.40
CA GLY A 54 13.91 -7.46 3.46
C GLY A 54 13.93 -8.99 3.52
N SER A 55 14.07 -9.55 4.74
CA SER A 55 14.02 -11.00 4.96
C SER A 55 12.70 -11.61 4.45
N GLY A 56 11.56 -11.03 4.78
CA GLY A 56 10.25 -11.50 4.31
C GLY A 56 10.13 -11.52 2.78
N GLY A 57 10.64 -10.50 2.10
CA GLY A 57 10.68 -10.45 0.64
C GLY A 57 11.60 -11.52 0.03
N THR A 58 12.80 -11.69 0.57
CA THR A 58 13.79 -12.67 0.08
C THR A 58 13.33 -14.12 0.26
N PHE A 59 12.65 -14.43 1.37
CA PHE A 59 12.20 -15.80 1.68
C PHE A 59 10.81 -16.14 1.12
N GLY A 60 10.24 -15.28 0.27
CA GLY A 60 8.94 -15.53 -0.36
C GLY A 60 7.78 -15.50 0.63
N LEU A 61 7.84 -14.63 1.64
CA LEU A 61 6.81 -14.40 2.66
C LEU A 61 6.16 -13.01 2.44
N PRO A 62 5.34 -12.85 1.39
CA PRO A 62 4.83 -11.55 0.96
C PRO A 62 3.94 -10.87 2.01
N LEU A 63 3.24 -11.65 2.86
CA LEU A 63 2.43 -11.09 3.93
C LEU A 63 3.29 -10.37 4.98
N ILE A 64 4.39 -10.98 5.42
CA ILE A 64 5.34 -10.36 6.36
C ILE A 64 5.94 -9.10 5.77
N ALA A 65 6.36 -9.16 4.50
CA ALA A 65 6.92 -8.00 3.80
C ALA A 65 5.93 -6.83 3.74
N ARG A 66 4.64 -7.10 3.48
CA ARG A 66 3.59 -6.07 3.47
C ARG A 66 3.33 -5.47 4.86
N ILE A 67 3.25 -6.31 5.90
CA ILE A 67 3.06 -5.82 7.28
C ILE A 67 4.22 -4.89 7.65
N CYS A 68 5.47 -5.32 7.44
CA CYS A 68 6.65 -4.52 7.75
C CYS A 68 6.71 -3.22 6.95
N HIS A 69 6.38 -3.25 5.65
CA HIS A 69 6.37 -2.06 4.82
C HIS A 69 5.33 -1.02 5.29
N GLN A 70 4.14 -1.47 5.70
CA GLN A 70 3.13 -0.58 6.26
C GLN A 70 3.56 -0.04 7.63
N PHE A 71 4.19 -0.89 8.45
CA PHE A 71 4.72 -0.50 9.75
C PHE A 71 5.84 0.57 9.63
N GLU A 72 6.77 0.42 8.68
CA GLU A 72 7.78 1.46 8.38
C GLU A 72 7.14 2.80 8.03
N SER A 73 6.11 2.77 7.17
CA SER A 73 5.40 3.98 6.73
C SER A 73 4.75 4.68 7.92
N PHE A 74 4.04 3.92 8.75
CA PHE A 74 3.41 4.42 9.98
C PHE A 74 4.44 5.03 10.94
N VAL A 75 5.53 4.33 11.25
CA VAL A 75 6.57 4.84 12.16
C VAL A 75 7.20 6.11 11.61
N SER A 76 7.48 6.17 10.30
CA SER A 76 8.03 7.34 9.63
C SER A 76 7.10 8.56 9.73
N GLU A 77 5.80 8.38 9.50
CA GLU A 77 4.79 9.44 9.64
C GLU A 77 4.62 9.90 11.09
N ALA A 78 4.64 8.95 12.04
CA ALA A 78 4.51 9.22 13.47
C ALA A 78 5.78 9.80 14.13
N ARG A 79 6.92 9.90 13.41
CA ARG A 79 8.22 10.33 13.95
C ARG A 79 8.17 11.63 14.75
N GLY A 80 7.32 12.58 14.33
CA GLY A 80 7.17 13.88 14.98
C GLY A 80 6.32 13.87 16.27
N ARG A 81 5.50 12.82 16.47
CA ARG A 81 4.59 12.68 17.62
C ARG A 81 4.24 11.20 17.82
N PHE A 82 4.96 10.54 18.73
CA PHE A 82 4.73 9.14 19.10
C PHE A 82 4.04 9.07 20.47
N ASP A 83 2.74 9.37 20.50
CA ASP A 83 1.93 9.33 21.72
C ASP A 83 1.37 7.91 21.99
N SER A 84 0.65 7.73 23.11
CA SER A 84 0.14 6.42 23.52
C SER A 84 -0.78 5.76 22.48
N LEU A 85 -1.46 6.55 21.64
CA LEU A 85 -2.25 6.01 20.54
C LEU A 85 -1.34 5.47 19.43
N ALA A 86 -0.29 6.21 19.06
CA ALA A 86 0.71 5.73 18.11
C ALA A 86 1.44 4.45 18.61
N VAL A 87 1.75 4.38 19.91
CA VAL A 87 2.30 3.17 20.55
C VAL A 87 1.35 1.99 20.39
N SER A 88 0.06 2.19 20.65
CA SER A 88 -0.97 1.14 20.50
C SER A 88 -1.05 0.60 19.07
N TYR A 89 -0.98 1.49 18.07
CA TYR A 89 -0.94 1.08 16.66
C TYR A 89 0.36 0.35 16.29
N ALA A 90 1.50 0.82 16.79
CA ALA A 90 2.79 0.15 16.57
C ALA A 90 2.78 -1.28 17.13
N LEU A 91 2.29 -1.47 18.35
CA LEU A 91 2.14 -2.79 18.97
C LEU A 91 1.16 -3.67 18.19
N SER A 92 0.09 -3.10 17.62
CA SER A 92 -0.84 -3.84 16.76
C SER A 92 -0.15 -4.39 15.49
N TYR A 93 0.85 -3.69 14.93
CA TYR A 93 1.67 -4.23 13.84
C TYR A 93 2.53 -5.42 14.29
N VAL A 94 3.12 -5.34 15.48
CA VAL A 94 3.89 -6.44 16.08
C VAL A 94 2.99 -7.65 16.32
N ASP A 95 1.77 -7.45 16.81
CA ASP A 95 0.81 -8.53 17.03
C ASP A 95 0.39 -9.22 15.72
N LEU A 96 0.22 -8.46 14.62
CA LEU A 96 -0.02 -9.06 13.31
C LEU A 96 1.17 -9.93 12.85
N LEU A 97 2.42 -9.50 13.10
CA LEU A 97 3.60 -10.30 12.80
C LEU A 97 3.65 -11.58 13.65
N ARG A 98 3.34 -11.49 14.94
CA ARG A 98 3.26 -12.66 15.84
C ARG A 98 2.20 -13.66 15.40
N ARG A 99 1.01 -13.20 15.03
CA ARG A 99 -0.06 -14.07 14.50
C ARG A 99 0.37 -14.81 13.24
N VAL A 100 1.18 -14.18 12.38
CA VAL A 100 1.77 -14.85 11.21
C VAL A 100 2.82 -15.88 11.63
N ALA A 101 3.63 -15.60 12.67
CA ALA A 101 4.63 -16.52 13.20
C ALA A 101 4.03 -17.79 13.82
N GLU A 102 2.87 -17.65 14.47
CA GLU A 102 2.16 -18.76 15.12
C GLU A 102 1.49 -19.73 14.13
N MET A 103 1.51 -19.43 12.82
CA MET A 103 0.90 -20.25 11.78
C MET A 103 1.93 -20.70 10.73
N PRO A 104 2.56 -21.87 10.89
CA PRO A 104 3.55 -22.41 9.96
C PRO A 104 2.99 -22.69 8.55
N GLN A 105 1.68 -22.86 8.42
CA GLN A 105 0.98 -23.08 7.16
C GLN A 105 -0.10 -22.01 6.99
N LEU A 106 0.28 -20.93 6.32
CA LEU A 106 -0.66 -19.89 5.87
C LEU A 106 -1.65 -20.51 4.87
N ASP A 107 -2.83 -20.91 5.33
CA ASP A 107 -3.95 -21.19 4.45
C ASP A 107 -4.53 -19.88 3.87
N GLY A 108 -5.25 -19.99 2.76
CA GLY A 108 -5.77 -18.81 2.06
C GLY A 108 -6.78 -17.99 2.89
N VAL A 109 -7.49 -18.64 3.83
CA VAL A 109 -8.50 -17.99 4.68
C VAL A 109 -7.81 -17.12 5.73
N PHE A 110 -6.80 -17.66 6.41
CA PHE A 110 -6.05 -16.92 7.41
C PHE A 110 -5.25 -15.77 6.79
N ALA A 111 -4.60 -16.00 5.65
CA ALA A 111 -3.91 -14.93 4.92
C ALA A 111 -4.87 -13.77 4.59
N THR A 112 -6.10 -14.08 4.16
CA THR A 112 -7.13 -13.07 3.89
C THR A 112 -7.54 -12.32 5.15
N ALA A 113 -7.69 -13.01 6.29
CA ALA A 113 -8.04 -12.38 7.56
C ALA A 113 -6.94 -11.40 8.04
N ILE A 114 -5.66 -11.80 7.97
CA ILE A 114 -4.55 -10.92 8.33
C ILE A 114 -4.47 -9.71 7.38
N GLU A 115 -4.73 -9.90 6.08
CA GLU A 115 -4.78 -8.78 5.13
C GLU A 115 -5.90 -7.79 5.47
N GLN A 116 -7.07 -8.27 5.88
CA GLN A 116 -8.18 -7.43 6.33
C GLN A 116 -7.81 -6.67 7.60
N ASP A 117 -7.22 -7.33 8.59
CA ASP A 117 -6.81 -6.71 9.85
C ASP A 117 -5.69 -5.67 9.63
N LEU A 118 -4.69 -6.00 8.81
CA LEU A 118 -3.63 -5.07 8.42
C LEU A 118 -4.21 -3.81 7.77
N GLU A 119 -5.24 -3.97 6.96
CA GLU A 119 -5.87 -2.84 6.31
C GLU A 119 -6.75 -2.00 7.25
N GLN A 120 -7.47 -2.62 8.19
CA GLN A 120 -8.17 -1.88 9.24
C GLN A 120 -7.19 -1.10 10.12
N LEU A 121 -6.04 -1.71 10.44
CA LEU A 121 -4.98 -1.05 11.19
C LEU A 121 -4.45 0.15 10.41
N ARG A 122 -4.19 0.03 9.11
CA ARG A 122 -3.78 1.16 8.25
C ARG A 122 -4.72 2.34 8.33
N ILE A 123 -6.02 2.09 8.16
CA ILE A 123 -7.06 3.12 8.15
C ILE A 123 -7.10 3.84 9.50
N SER A 124 -6.91 3.09 10.58
CA SER A 124 -6.96 3.61 11.95
C SER A 124 -5.67 4.34 12.35
N SER A 125 -4.50 3.83 11.92
CA SER A 125 -3.18 4.30 12.35
C SER A 125 -2.62 5.44 11.52
N MET A 126 -3.01 5.52 10.25
CA MET A 126 -2.67 6.61 9.33
C MET A 126 -3.94 7.22 8.72
N PRO A 127 -4.87 7.74 9.55
CA PRO A 127 -6.10 8.37 9.07
C PRO A 127 -5.71 9.68 8.37
N GLY A 128 -5.73 9.67 7.04
CA GLY A 128 -5.27 10.78 6.21
C GLY A 128 -4.26 10.38 5.13
N CYS A 129 -3.57 9.25 5.30
CA CYS A 129 -2.67 8.72 4.26
C CYS A 129 -3.45 7.86 3.26
N ALA A 130 -4.23 8.51 2.42
CA ALA A 130 -5.00 7.83 1.39
C ALA A 130 -4.07 7.11 0.41
N ALA A 131 -4.40 5.87 0.04
CA ALA A 131 -3.65 5.10 -0.93
C ALA A 131 -4.09 5.47 -2.34
N VAL A 132 -3.19 6.06 -3.12
CA VAL A 132 -3.48 6.47 -4.51
C VAL A 132 -2.70 5.57 -5.47
N LEU A 133 -3.39 4.93 -6.42
CA LEU A 133 -2.75 4.25 -7.53
C LEU A 133 -2.71 5.18 -8.75
N LEU A 134 -1.49 5.52 -9.20
CA LEU A 134 -1.25 6.25 -10.44
C LEU A 134 -0.86 5.27 -11.56
N VAL A 135 -1.60 5.28 -12.67
CA VAL A 135 -1.29 4.46 -13.86
C VAL A 135 -1.03 5.38 -15.04
N GLU A 136 0.24 5.57 -15.38
CA GLU A 136 0.65 6.52 -16.43
C GLU A 136 1.89 6.00 -17.16
N PRO A 137 1.80 5.61 -18.45
CA PRO A 137 2.91 5.00 -19.18
C PRO A 137 4.04 5.99 -19.50
N SER A 138 3.73 7.28 -19.68
CA SER A 138 4.76 8.29 -19.94
C SER A 138 5.57 8.57 -18.67
N VAL A 139 6.87 8.30 -18.70
CA VAL A 139 7.78 8.57 -17.57
C VAL A 139 7.73 10.04 -17.15
N ALA A 140 7.69 10.96 -18.12
CA ALA A 140 7.63 12.39 -17.87
C ALA A 140 6.31 12.79 -17.19
N THR A 141 5.17 12.33 -17.72
CA THR A 141 3.85 12.61 -17.16
C THR A 141 3.66 11.96 -15.80
N ARG A 142 4.21 10.76 -15.59
CA ARG A 142 4.15 10.07 -14.29
C ARG A 142 4.89 10.86 -13.22
N LYS A 143 6.14 11.26 -13.47
CA LYS A 143 6.90 12.11 -12.54
C LYS A 143 6.16 13.42 -12.24
N PHE A 144 5.53 13.97 -13.28
CA PHE A 144 4.71 15.17 -13.13
C PHE A 144 3.53 14.95 -12.17
N CYS A 145 2.71 13.92 -12.42
CA CYS A 145 1.59 13.56 -11.55
C CYS A 145 2.04 13.21 -10.13
N GLN A 146 3.18 12.53 -9.97
CA GLN A 146 3.76 12.21 -8.67
C GLN A 146 4.03 13.48 -7.86
N GLY A 147 4.71 14.48 -8.45
CA GLY A 147 4.98 15.75 -7.78
C GLY A 147 3.73 16.57 -7.43
N VAL A 148 2.60 16.31 -8.10
CA VAL A 148 1.29 16.93 -7.77
C VAL A 148 0.57 16.21 -6.64
N LEU A 149 0.69 14.87 -6.58
CA LEU A 149 -0.05 14.03 -5.64
C LEU A 149 0.69 13.88 -4.30
N GLU A 150 2.03 13.78 -4.30
CA GLU A 150 2.85 13.64 -3.08
C GLU A 150 2.55 14.70 -2.00
N PRO A 151 2.38 16.01 -2.33
CA PRO A 151 2.03 17.03 -1.33
C PRO A 151 0.66 16.85 -0.66
N LEU A 152 -0.20 15.96 -1.18
CA LEU A 152 -1.50 15.66 -0.58
C LEU A 152 -1.41 14.66 0.58
N ALA A 153 -0.20 14.35 1.06
CA ALA A 153 0.06 13.41 2.16
C ALA A 153 -0.56 12.01 1.89
N VAL A 154 -0.37 11.51 0.67
CA VAL A 154 -0.91 10.22 0.22
C VAL A 154 0.17 9.17 0.07
N ARG A 155 -0.20 7.90 0.27
CA ARG A 155 0.62 6.75 -0.14
C ARG A 155 0.47 6.53 -1.63
N LEU A 156 1.39 7.07 -2.41
CA LEU A 156 1.36 6.97 -3.86
C LEU A 156 2.05 5.70 -4.38
N VAL A 157 1.31 4.85 -5.08
CA VAL A 157 1.85 3.71 -5.83
C VAL A 157 1.73 4.01 -7.32
N SER A 158 2.76 3.71 -8.10
CA SER A 158 2.75 4.00 -9.54
C SER A 158 2.96 2.75 -10.38
N GLN A 159 2.19 2.64 -11.47
CA GLN A 159 2.30 1.60 -12.49
C GLN A 159 2.36 2.23 -13.89
N ASP A 160 2.95 1.51 -14.84
CA ASP A 160 3.07 1.95 -16.23
C ASP A 160 2.14 1.20 -17.18
N ARG A 161 1.47 0.16 -16.67
CA ARG A 161 0.68 -0.82 -17.41
C ARG A 161 -0.63 -1.13 -16.70
N GLY A 162 -1.68 -1.38 -17.50
CA GLY A 162 -3.02 -1.60 -17.00
C GLY A 162 -3.21 -2.97 -16.36
N LEU A 163 -2.57 -4.03 -16.88
CA LEU A 163 -2.66 -5.37 -16.27
C LEU A 163 -2.00 -5.41 -14.89
N SER A 164 -0.80 -4.84 -14.75
CA SER A 164 -0.10 -4.73 -13.46
C SER A 164 -0.90 -3.86 -12.47
N ALA A 165 -1.55 -2.80 -12.95
CA ALA A 165 -2.45 -2.01 -12.12
C ALA A 165 -3.70 -2.80 -11.67
N LEU A 166 -4.31 -3.57 -12.56
CA LEU A 166 -5.47 -4.42 -12.23
C LEU A 166 -5.11 -5.47 -11.18
N GLU A 167 -3.97 -6.14 -11.31
CA GLU A 167 -3.47 -7.10 -10.32
C GLU A 167 -3.38 -6.46 -8.92
N LEU A 168 -2.77 -5.28 -8.82
CA LEU A 168 -2.73 -4.53 -7.55
C LEU A 168 -4.13 -4.16 -7.06
N LEU A 169 -5.02 -3.70 -7.94
CA LEU A 169 -6.37 -3.31 -7.57
C LEU A 169 -7.23 -4.50 -7.11
N LEU A 170 -6.92 -5.74 -7.51
CA LEU A 170 -7.61 -6.93 -7.04
C LEU A 170 -7.12 -7.39 -5.66
N HIS A 171 -5.87 -7.09 -5.30
CA HIS A 171 -5.21 -7.66 -4.12
C HIS A 171 -4.77 -6.64 -3.07
N GLN A 172 -4.79 -5.35 -3.36
CA GLN A 172 -4.34 -4.30 -2.45
C GLN A 172 -5.36 -3.18 -2.34
N PRO A 173 -5.57 -2.62 -1.16
CA PRO A 173 -6.50 -1.53 -0.93
C PRO A 173 -5.99 -0.21 -1.51
N PHE A 174 -6.86 0.46 -2.26
CA PHE A 174 -6.67 1.83 -2.75
C PHE A 174 -7.90 2.68 -2.47
N ASP A 175 -7.67 3.98 -2.30
CA ASP A 175 -8.71 4.97 -1.99
C ASP A 175 -8.98 5.87 -3.21
N LEU A 176 -8.06 5.91 -4.18
CA LEU A 176 -8.22 6.62 -5.45
C LEU A 176 -7.39 5.96 -6.56
N LEU A 177 -7.98 5.83 -7.75
CA LEU A 177 -7.27 5.49 -8.98
C LEU A 177 -7.15 6.72 -9.88
N VAL A 178 -5.91 7.07 -10.23
CA VAL A 178 -5.60 8.09 -11.25
C VAL A 178 -4.99 7.36 -12.45
N ALA A 179 -5.70 7.30 -13.57
CA ALA A 179 -5.25 6.50 -14.72
C ALA A 179 -5.25 7.30 -16.03
N ALA A 180 -4.16 7.20 -16.79
CA ALA A 180 -4.15 7.59 -18.19
C ALA A 180 -5.13 6.72 -18.98
N ARG A 181 -5.91 7.34 -19.87
CA ARG A 181 -6.89 6.63 -20.70
C ARG A 181 -6.25 5.52 -21.53
N GLU A 182 -5.16 5.87 -22.21
CA GLU A 182 -4.42 4.96 -23.07
C GLU A 182 -3.26 4.35 -22.30
N LEU A 183 -3.28 3.03 -22.20
CA LEU A 183 -2.27 2.21 -21.53
C LEU A 183 -1.76 1.13 -22.50
N PRO A 184 -0.52 0.62 -22.34
CA PRO A 184 0.10 -0.26 -23.34
C PRO A 184 -0.60 -1.60 -23.57
N ASP A 185 -1.24 -2.17 -22.55
CA ASP A 185 -1.79 -3.53 -22.57
C ASP A 185 -3.28 -3.64 -22.25
N LEU A 186 -3.81 -2.74 -21.42
CA LEU A 186 -5.22 -2.71 -21.05
C LEU A 186 -5.70 -1.26 -20.91
N ASN A 187 -6.58 -0.80 -21.80
CA ASN A 187 -7.16 0.54 -21.73
C ASN A 187 -7.82 0.79 -20.35
N ALA A 188 -7.69 2.01 -19.80
CA ALA A 188 -8.19 2.32 -18.46
C ALA A 188 -9.71 2.13 -18.31
N LEU A 189 -10.51 2.32 -19.36
CA LEU A 189 -11.95 2.05 -19.30
C LEU A 189 -12.23 0.56 -19.13
N ALA A 190 -11.46 -0.32 -19.79
CA ALA A 190 -11.56 -1.76 -19.65
C ALA A 190 -11.07 -2.23 -18.27
N LEU A 191 -9.98 -1.62 -17.76
CA LEU A 191 -9.51 -1.83 -16.40
C LEU A 191 -10.59 -1.48 -15.37
N VAL A 192 -11.23 -0.31 -15.49
CA VAL A 192 -12.31 0.10 -14.58
C VAL A 192 -13.52 -0.83 -14.73
N ALA A 193 -13.88 -1.23 -15.95
CA ALA A 193 -14.98 -2.19 -16.16
C ALA A 193 -14.69 -3.52 -15.43
N ALA A 194 -13.50 -4.09 -15.62
CA ALA A 194 -13.09 -5.32 -14.93
C ALA A 194 -13.10 -5.15 -13.40
N LEU A 195 -12.63 -4.00 -12.91
CA LEU A 195 -12.63 -3.71 -11.48
C LEU A 195 -14.06 -3.63 -10.91
N ARG A 196 -14.98 -2.99 -11.63
CA ARG A 196 -16.39 -2.83 -11.22
C ARG A 196 -17.14 -4.17 -11.22
N GLU A 197 -16.76 -5.11 -12.08
CA GLU A 197 -17.29 -6.48 -12.10
C GLU A 197 -16.66 -7.39 -11.04
N SER A 198 -15.48 -7.04 -10.53
CA SER A 198 -14.80 -7.82 -9.48
C SER A 198 -15.49 -7.73 -8.11
N ASP A 199 -15.16 -8.65 -7.22
CA ASP A 199 -15.52 -8.60 -5.79
C ASP A 199 -14.41 -7.99 -4.92
N SER A 200 -13.44 -7.30 -5.54
CA SER A 200 -12.40 -6.57 -4.80
C SER A 200 -13.02 -5.44 -3.97
N ARG A 201 -12.42 -5.12 -2.81
CA ARG A 201 -12.68 -3.87 -2.07
C ARG A 201 -12.69 -2.66 -3.01
N ASN A 202 -11.81 -2.67 -4.00
CA ASN A 202 -11.62 -1.54 -4.88
C ASN A 202 -12.73 -1.40 -5.93
N LYS A 203 -13.72 -2.30 -5.94
CA LYS A 203 -14.84 -2.33 -6.90
C LYS A 203 -15.45 -0.96 -7.11
N ASN A 204 -15.57 -0.13 -6.07
CA ASN A 204 -16.22 1.18 -6.13
C ASN A 204 -15.30 2.38 -5.90
N ILE A 205 -13.98 2.20 -6.00
CA ILE A 205 -13.05 3.32 -5.73
C ILE A 205 -13.29 4.47 -6.72
N PRO A 206 -13.15 5.73 -6.28
CA PRO A 206 -13.21 6.88 -7.16
C PRO A 206 -12.07 6.80 -8.19
N VAL A 207 -12.41 7.18 -9.44
CA VAL A 207 -11.48 7.15 -10.57
C VAL A 207 -11.36 8.55 -11.18
N ILE A 208 -10.13 9.04 -11.30
CA ILE A 208 -9.76 10.21 -12.08
C ILE A 208 -9.11 9.72 -13.37
N LEU A 209 -9.74 9.98 -14.51
CA LEU A 209 -9.22 9.62 -15.81
C LEU A 209 -8.42 10.78 -16.40
N ILE A 210 -7.19 10.54 -16.86
CA ILE A 210 -6.36 11.51 -17.58
C ILE A 210 -6.46 11.20 -19.07
N SER A 211 -6.92 12.15 -19.88
CA SER A 211 -7.14 11.94 -21.31
C SER A 211 -6.52 13.06 -22.16
N SER A 212 -5.99 12.70 -23.32
CA SER A 212 -5.57 13.66 -24.37
C SER A 212 -6.70 14.00 -25.34
N ASN A 213 -7.85 13.31 -25.27
CA ASN A 213 -9.00 13.52 -26.13
C ASN A 213 -10.27 13.82 -25.30
N SER A 214 -11.29 14.35 -25.97
CA SER A 214 -12.57 14.74 -25.37
C SER A 214 -13.62 13.63 -25.41
N ILE A 215 -13.25 12.37 -25.65
CA ILE A 215 -14.22 11.28 -25.68
C ILE A 215 -14.73 11.06 -24.24
N PRO A 216 -16.03 11.15 -23.97
CA PRO A 216 -16.55 10.93 -22.63
C PRO A 216 -16.37 9.47 -22.20
N ALA A 217 -16.19 9.26 -20.89
CA ALA A 217 -16.26 7.93 -20.32
C ALA A 217 -17.72 7.44 -20.29
N PRO A 218 -17.97 6.14 -20.51
CA PRO A 218 -19.30 5.58 -20.33
C PRO A 218 -19.83 5.78 -18.90
N GLY A 219 -21.10 6.21 -18.77
CA GLY A 219 -21.68 6.56 -17.47
C GLY A 219 -21.72 5.41 -16.46
N TYR A 220 -21.92 4.17 -16.94
CA TYR A 220 -21.98 2.99 -16.08
C TYR A 220 -20.66 2.68 -15.34
N LEU A 221 -19.53 3.25 -15.77
CA LEU A 221 -18.24 3.07 -15.09
C LEU A 221 -18.09 3.95 -13.84
N ASN A 222 -18.98 4.93 -13.64
CA ASN A 222 -18.94 5.87 -12.51
C ASN A 222 -17.56 6.51 -12.33
N ILE A 223 -16.98 7.02 -13.42
CA ILE A 223 -15.72 7.78 -13.37
C ILE A 223 -16.01 9.14 -12.76
N ARG A 224 -15.29 9.50 -11.69
CA ARG A 224 -15.53 10.72 -10.91
C ARG A 224 -15.29 11.97 -11.75
N THR A 225 -14.19 11.99 -12.50
CA THR A 225 -13.86 13.09 -13.40
C THR A 225 -12.89 12.64 -14.49
N THR A 226 -12.90 13.34 -15.62
CA THR A 226 -11.91 13.19 -16.69
C THR A 226 -11.16 14.51 -16.87
N ILE A 227 -9.86 14.49 -16.65
CA ILE A 227 -8.96 15.64 -16.75
C ILE A 227 -8.26 15.61 -18.11
N LYS A 228 -8.25 16.76 -18.78
CA LYS A 228 -7.52 16.95 -20.04
C LYS A 228 -6.06 17.28 -19.76
N ARG A 229 -5.16 16.83 -20.63
CA ARG A 229 -3.73 17.21 -20.61
C ARG A 229 -3.52 18.57 -21.28
N ASP A 230 -3.99 19.64 -20.64
CA ASP A 230 -3.85 21.03 -21.09
C ASP A 230 -3.04 21.86 -20.08
N ALA A 231 -3.03 23.19 -20.25
CA ALA A 231 -2.30 24.10 -19.37
C ALA A 231 -2.79 24.08 -17.91
N GLU A 232 -4.04 23.67 -17.66
CA GLU A 232 -4.65 23.61 -16.32
C GLU A 232 -4.59 22.21 -15.72
N PHE A 233 -3.92 21.26 -16.38
CA PHE A 233 -3.82 19.86 -15.96
C PHE A 233 -3.38 19.73 -14.49
N VAL A 234 -2.38 20.52 -14.09
CA VAL A 234 -1.75 20.52 -12.76
C VAL A 234 -2.72 20.90 -11.66
N SER A 235 -3.30 22.09 -11.77
CA SER A 235 -4.22 22.67 -10.80
C SER A 235 -5.51 21.85 -10.74
N THR A 236 -5.96 21.32 -11.88
CA THR A 236 -7.14 20.47 -11.94
C THR A 236 -6.90 19.13 -11.24
N LEU A 237 -5.75 18.47 -11.47
CA LEU A 237 -5.43 17.22 -10.79
C LEU A 237 -5.31 17.41 -9.29
N ALA A 238 -4.57 18.43 -8.83
CA ALA A 238 -4.40 18.73 -7.40
C ALA A 238 -5.76 18.93 -6.72
N ARG A 239 -6.60 19.79 -7.30
CA ARG A 239 -7.94 20.09 -6.77
C ARG A 239 -8.84 18.85 -6.75
N CYS A 240 -8.98 18.17 -7.88
CA CYS A 240 -9.87 17.01 -7.98
C CYS A 240 -9.43 15.85 -7.08
N ALA A 241 -8.12 15.58 -6.98
CA ALA A 241 -7.60 14.59 -6.06
C ALA A 241 -7.87 15.01 -4.60
N GLY A 242 -7.56 16.25 -4.23
CA GLY A 242 -7.84 16.78 -2.89
C GLY A 242 -9.32 16.67 -2.50
N ASP A 243 -10.24 17.06 -3.40
CA ASP A 243 -11.69 16.98 -3.16
C ASP A 243 -12.17 15.54 -2.97
N VAL A 244 -11.64 14.60 -3.76
CA VAL A 244 -11.96 13.17 -3.63
C VAL A 244 -11.49 12.65 -2.28
N LEU A 245 -10.23 12.93 -1.94
CA LEU A 245 -9.60 12.39 -0.74
C LEU A 245 -10.21 12.97 0.54
N ALA A 246 -10.55 14.27 0.56
CA ALA A 246 -11.27 14.88 1.66
C ALA A 246 -12.66 14.26 1.90
N SER A 247 -13.33 13.77 0.84
CA SER A 247 -14.62 13.08 0.96
C SER A 247 -14.51 11.64 1.45
N CYS A 248 -13.31 11.06 1.50
CA CYS A 248 -13.06 9.71 2.03
C CYS A 248 -12.67 9.72 3.52
N SER A 249 -12.37 10.89 4.09
CA SER A 249 -11.96 11.06 5.50
C SER A 249 -13.11 11.36 6.48
N ASN A 250 -14.35 11.39 5.99
CA ASN A 250 -15.59 11.54 6.79
C ASN A 250 -16.40 10.25 6.74
#